data_AF-A0A921B8N1-F1
#
_entry.id   AF-A0A921B8N1-F1
#
_cell.length_a   1.000
_cell.length_b   1.000
_cell.length_c   1.000
_cell.angle_alpha   90.00
_cell.angle_beta   90.00
_cell.angle_gamma   90.00
#
_symmetry.space_group_name_H-M   'P 1'
#
loop_
_entity.id
_entity.type
_entity.pdbx_description
1 polymer ?
#
loop_
_entity_poly.entity_id
_entity_poly.type
_entity_poly.pdbx_seq_one_letter_code
_entity_poly.pdbx_strand_id
1 'polypeptide(L)'
;MELQDIQEGVLTDLLFNHSQVETIALSSRQLEGRNVTDVFKHLSIKSDIKFTSPEDDIFNECHAVFLCTPHGKSMNISKNFLKKKIKVIDLSADFRLKEVEGFWEKMV
;
A
#
# COMPACT_ATOMS: atom_id res chain seq x y z
N MET A 1 6.72 16.24 4.14
CA MET A 1 6.14 15.18 3.29
C MET A 1 7.03 15.05 2.10
N GLU A 2 7.69 13.91 1.97
CA GLU A 2 8.38 13.54 0.74
C GLU A 2 7.34 13.24 -0.35
N LEU A 3 7.75 13.23 -1.63
CA LEU A 3 6.85 12.96 -2.76
C LEU A 3 6.10 11.62 -2.63
N GLN A 4 6.70 10.64 -1.93
CA GLN A 4 6.13 9.33 -1.70
C GLN A 4 4.96 9.39 -0.69
N ASP A 5 5.06 10.23 0.34
CA ASP A 5 4.00 10.47 1.32
C ASP A 5 2.74 11.08 0.69
N ILE A 6 2.88 11.78 -0.44
CA ILE A 6 1.76 12.41 -1.16
C ILE A 6 0.89 11.35 -1.83
N GLN A 7 1.49 10.35 -2.48
CA GLN A 7 0.73 9.29 -3.16
C GLN A 7 -0.02 8.41 -2.16
N GLU A 8 0.61 8.09 -1.04
CA GLU A 8 0.02 7.31 0.05
C GLU A 8 -1.14 8.07 0.72
N GLY A 9 -0.96 9.37 0.96
CA GLY A 9 -2.01 10.23 1.53
C GLY A 9 -3.25 10.33 0.65
N VAL A 10 -3.09 10.54 -0.66
CA VAL A 10 -4.22 10.65 -1.61
C VAL A 10 -5.01 9.34 -1.71
N LEU A 11 -4.31 8.19 -1.79
CA LEU A 11 -5.00 6.89 -1.76
C LEU A 11 -5.75 6.68 -0.45
N THR A 12 -5.12 7.03 0.67
CA THR A 12 -5.74 6.91 2.00
C THR A 12 -7.02 7.73 2.08
N ASP A 13 -7.00 8.99 1.63
CA ASP A 13 -8.19 9.85 1.59
C ASP A 13 -9.29 9.25 0.72
N LEU A 14 -8.94 8.75 -0.47
CA LEU A 14 -9.88 8.11 -1.37
C LEU A 14 -10.55 6.88 -0.74
N LEU A 15 -9.77 5.98 -0.14
CA LEU A 15 -10.28 4.74 0.44
C LEU A 15 -11.12 5.00 1.70
N PHE A 16 -10.70 5.95 2.53
CA PHE A 16 -11.45 6.37 3.72
C PHE A 16 -12.85 6.92 3.37
N ASN A 17 -13.01 7.55 2.20
CA ASN A 17 -14.27 8.13 1.76
C ASN A 17 -15.09 7.23 0.83
N HIS A 18 -14.59 6.03 0.51
CA HIS A 18 -15.25 5.17 -0.47
C HIS A 18 -16.34 4.32 0.18
N SER A 19 -17.61 4.52 -0.21
CA SER A 19 -18.78 3.91 0.44
C SER A 19 -18.83 2.37 0.42
N GLN A 20 -18.08 1.72 -0.48
CA GLN A 20 -18.00 0.25 -0.59
C GLN A 20 -16.68 -0.33 -0.10
N VAL A 21 -15.83 0.46 0.53
CA VAL A 21 -14.54 0.00 1.07
C VAL A 21 -14.45 0.41 2.53
N GLU A 22 -14.02 -0.54 3.36
CA GLU A 22 -13.59 -0.27 4.72
C GLU A 22 -12.08 -0.39 4.75
N THR A 23 -11.41 0.67 5.22
CA THR A 23 -9.95 0.61 5.41
C THR A 23 -9.66 0.05 6.79
N ILE A 24 -9.10 -1.17 6.83
CA ILE A 24 -8.87 -1.92 8.07
C ILE A 24 -7.54 -1.52 8.72
N ALA A 25 -6.48 -1.36 7.92
CA ALA A 25 -5.13 -1.09 8.42
C ALA A 25 -4.26 -0.33 7.42
N LEU A 26 -3.30 0.42 7.94
CA LEU A 26 -2.19 1.02 7.19
C LEU A 26 -0.87 0.58 7.82
N SER A 27 0.11 0.21 6.99
CA SER A 27 1.42 -0.21 7.50
C SER A 27 2.49 0.86 7.32
N SER A 28 3.32 1.10 8.33
CA SER A 28 4.57 1.84 8.19
C SER A 28 5.50 1.53 9.37
N ARG A 29 6.72 1.07 9.07
CA ARG A 29 7.73 0.81 10.12
C ARG A 29 8.23 2.09 10.81
N GLN A 30 8.24 3.21 10.09
CA GLN A 30 8.72 4.49 10.64
C GLN A 30 7.66 5.20 11.48
N LEU A 31 6.38 4.95 11.18
CA LEU A 31 5.25 5.64 11.80
C LEU A 31 4.43 4.74 12.73
N GLU A 32 4.90 3.52 13.02
CA GLU A 32 4.19 2.54 13.83
C GLU A 32 3.67 3.15 15.14
N GLY A 33 2.40 2.90 15.44
CA GLY A 33 1.69 3.43 16.62
C GLY A 33 1.22 4.88 16.50
N ARG A 34 1.63 5.63 15.46
CA ARG A 34 1.14 7.00 15.20
C ARG A 34 -0.24 6.93 14.55
N ASN A 35 -1.12 7.87 14.92
CA ASN A 35 -2.43 7.98 14.28
C ASN A 35 -2.27 8.49 12.82
N VAL A 36 -3.03 7.89 11.92
CA VAL A 36 -2.98 8.21 10.48
C VAL A 36 -3.35 9.67 10.20
N THR A 37 -4.34 10.22 10.92
CA THR A 37 -4.81 11.60 10.74
C THR A 37 -3.85 12.65 11.31
N ASP A 38 -2.97 12.27 12.25
CA ASP A 38 -1.89 13.15 12.71
C ASP A 38 -0.77 13.30 11.68
N VAL A 39 -0.56 12.24 10.87
CA VAL A 39 0.42 12.20 9.79
C VAL A 39 -0.14 12.84 8.52
N PHE A 40 -1.28 12.33 8.03
CA PHE A 40 -1.99 12.85 6.87
C PHE A 40 -3.05 13.86 7.29
N LYS A 41 -2.62 15.09 7.57
CA LYS A 41 -3.51 16.16 8.05
C LYS A 41 -4.54 16.65 7.02
N HIS A 42 -4.42 16.24 5.76
CA HIS A 42 -5.32 16.63 4.67
C HIS A 42 -6.48 15.66 4.48
N LEU A 43 -6.53 14.55 5.25
CA LEU A 43 -7.64 13.62 5.17
C LEU A 43 -8.95 14.32 5.53
N SER A 44 -9.95 14.10 4.69
CA SER A 44 -11.27 14.72 4.82
C SER A 44 -12.10 14.15 5.98
N ILE A 45 -11.72 12.97 6.50
CA ILE A 45 -12.34 12.34 7.67
C ILE A 45 -11.33 12.07 8.78
N LYS A 46 -11.84 12.00 10.02
CA LYS A 46 -11.07 11.52 11.17
C LYS A 46 -11.11 10.01 11.26
N SER A 47 -10.03 9.41 11.74
CA SER A 47 -9.89 7.97 11.93
C SER A 47 -9.03 7.69 13.16
N ASP A 48 -9.39 6.64 13.91
CA ASP A 48 -8.60 6.15 15.04
C ASP A 48 -7.52 5.14 14.61
N ILE A 49 -7.43 4.82 13.31
CA ILE A 49 -6.43 3.91 12.77
C ILE A 49 -5.04 4.49 13.04
N LYS A 50 -4.19 3.60 13.57
CA LYS A 50 -2.77 3.84 13.75
C LYS A 50 -2.00 3.01 12.74
N PHE A 51 -0.85 3.51 12.30
CA PHE A 51 0.04 2.70 11.50
C PHE A 51 0.49 1.47 12.31
N THR A 52 0.52 0.31 11.67
CA THR A 52 1.05 -0.93 12.25
C THR A 52 2.26 -1.43 11.46
N SER A 53 2.88 -2.49 11.95
CA SER A 53 3.92 -3.23 11.23
C SER A 53 3.38 -3.83 9.92
N PRO A 54 4.14 -3.81 8.81
CA PRO A 54 3.76 -4.52 7.58
C PRO A 54 3.57 -6.03 7.75
N GLU A 55 4.09 -6.60 8.82
CA GLU A 55 3.98 -8.02 9.17
C GLU A 55 2.79 -8.34 10.10
N ASP A 56 1.99 -7.34 10.50
CA ASP A 56 0.84 -7.52 11.38
C ASP A 56 -0.21 -8.47 10.75
N ASP A 57 -0.76 -9.37 11.56
CA ASP A 57 -1.75 -10.33 11.10
C ASP A 57 -3.11 -9.70 10.77
N ILE A 58 -3.37 -8.45 11.17
CA ILE A 58 -4.58 -7.70 10.80
C ILE A 58 -4.81 -7.66 9.28
N PHE A 59 -3.74 -7.66 8.48
CA PHE A 59 -3.86 -7.66 7.02
C PHE A 59 -4.46 -8.96 6.47
N ASN A 60 -4.56 -10.02 7.27
CA ASN A 60 -5.21 -11.27 6.88
C ASN A 60 -6.73 -11.16 6.81
N GLU A 61 -7.31 -10.12 7.43
CA GLU A 61 -8.74 -9.81 7.37
C GLU A 61 -9.10 -9.04 6.10
N CYS A 62 -8.11 -8.53 5.37
CA CYS A 62 -8.32 -7.77 4.16
C CYS A 62 -8.69 -8.64 2.96
N HIS A 63 -9.70 -8.22 2.20
CA HIS A 63 -10.02 -8.82 0.90
C HIS A 63 -9.02 -8.41 -0.20
N ALA A 64 -8.43 -7.23 -0.06
CA ALA A 64 -7.43 -6.68 -0.97
C ALA A 64 -6.43 -5.81 -0.20
N VAL A 65 -5.20 -5.74 -0.70
CA VAL A 65 -4.15 -4.87 -0.18
C VAL A 65 -3.54 -4.03 -1.30
N PHE A 66 -3.28 -2.76 -1.01
CA PHE A 66 -2.52 -1.88 -1.87
C PHE A 66 -1.06 -1.85 -1.44
N LEU A 67 -0.12 -2.03 -2.37
CA LEU A 67 1.30 -1.93 -2.10
C LEU A 67 1.82 -0.58 -2.63
N CYS A 68 2.26 0.27 -1.71
CA CYS A 68 2.90 1.56 -1.96
C CYS A 68 4.42 1.51 -1.67
N THR A 69 5.03 0.34 -1.86
CA THR A 69 6.42 0.12 -1.44
C THR A 69 7.41 0.68 -2.47
N PRO A 70 8.65 1.01 -2.06
CA PRO A 70 9.72 1.29 -3.00
C PRO A 70 9.90 0.15 -4.03
N HIS A 71 10.39 0.52 -5.21
CA HIS A 71 10.68 -0.41 -6.31
C HIS A 71 11.56 -1.59 -5.86
N GLY A 72 11.24 -2.79 -6.36
CA GLY A 72 11.94 -4.05 -6.10
C GLY A 72 11.54 -4.77 -4.81
N LYS A 73 10.55 -4.26 -4.07
CA LYS A 73 10.10 -4.86 -2.80
C LYS A 73 8.74 -5.54 -2.91
N SER A 74 7.87 -5.11 -3.83
CA SER A 74 6.47 -5.53 -3.87
C SER A 74 6.34 -7.01 -4.24
N MET A 75 7.22 -7.53 -5.11
CA MET A 75 7.23 -8.94 -5.52
C MET A 75 7.43 -9.93 -4.37
N ASN A 76 8.19 -9.58 -3.34
CA ASN A 76 8.38 -10.47 -2.20
C ASN A 76 7.24 -10.34 -1.19
N ILE A 77 6.77 -9.12 -0.95
CA ILE A 77 5.67 -8.84 -0.02
C ILE A 77 4.36 -9.46 -0.51
N SER A 78 4.04 -9.28 -1.80
CA SER A 78 2.84 -9.82 -2.45
C SER A 78 2.70 -11.33 -2.29
N LYS A 79 3.79 -12.11 -2.32
CA LYS A 79 3.74 -13.58 -2.15
C LYS A 79 3.05 -13.99 -0.86
N ASN A 80 3.21 -13.23 0.22
CA ASN A 80 2.60 -13.55 1.51
C ASN A 80 1.07 -13.40 1.45
N PHE A 81 0.58 -12.36 0.79
CA PHE A 81 -0.84 -12.10 0.60
C PHE A 81 -1.47 -13.07 -0.41
N LEU A 82 -0.79 -13.32 -1.53
CA LEU A 82 -1.28 -14.23 -2.58
C LEU A 82 -1.47 -15.66 -2.07
N LYS A 83 -0.57 -16.16 -1.20
CA LYS A 83 -0.73 -17.48 -0.55
C LYS A 83 -2.01 -17.57 0.29
N LYS A 84 -2.46 -16.45 0.84
CA LYS A 84 -3.70 -16.32 1.63
C LYS A 84 -4.92 -16.00 0.75
N LYS A 85 -4.77 -16.00 -0.58
CA LYS A 85 -5.80 -15.65 -1.58
C LYS A 85 -6.30 -14.21 -1.46
N ILE A 86 -5.50 -13.31 -0.88
CA ILE A 86 -5.80 -11.89 -0.78
C ILE A 86 -5.39 -11.22 -2.09
N LYS A 87 -6.25 -10.34 -2.62
CA LYS A 87 -5.95 -9.60 -3.85
C LYS A 87 -4.86 -8.57 -3.59
N VAL A 88 -3.88 -8.47 -4.48
CA VAL A 88 -2.78 -7.50 -4.38
C VAL A 88 -2.89 -6.49 -5.50
N ILE A 89 -2.90 -5.21 -5.16
CA ILE A 89 -2.88 -4.08 -6.08
C ILE A 89 -1.56 -3.34 -5.85
N ASP A 90 -0.57 -3.58 -6.71
CA ASP A 90 0.72 -2.91 -6.61
C ASP A 90 0.73 -1.60 -7.39
N LEU A 91 1.07 -0.50 -6.73
CA LEU A 91 1.22 0.82 -7.36
C LEU A 91 2.65 1.07 -7.85
N SER A 92 3.60 0.21 -7.48
CA SER A 92 4.98 0.25 -7.96
C SER A 92 5.09 -0.21 -9.42
N ALA A 93 6.33 -0.31 -9.94
CA ALA A 93 6.59 -0.79 -11.29
C ALA A 93 6.80 -2.31 -11.39
N ASP A 94 6.94 -2.99 -10.26
CA ASP A 94 7.48 -4.36 -10.18
C ASP A 94 6.67 -5.38 -10.99
N PHE A 95 5.34 -5.23 -11.11
CA PHE A 95 4.48 -6.14 -11.85
C PHE A 95 4.05 -5.63 -13.24
N ARG A 96 4.55 -4.47 -13.69
CA ARG A 96 4.07 -3.85 -14.95
C ARG A 96 4.57 -4.56 -16.20
N LEU A 97 5.78 -5.11 -16.15
CA LEU A 97 6.40 -5.79 -17.30
C LEU A 97 5.99 -7.26 -17.32
N LYS A 98 5.43 -7.71 -18.45
CA LYS A 98 5.07 -9.12 -18.68
C LYS A 98 6.28 -9.97 -19.04
N GLU A 99 7.24 -9.38 -19.75
CA GLU A 99 8.48 -10.02 -20.17
C GLU A 99 9.63 -9.06 -19.89
N VAL A 100 10.61 -9.53 -19.12
CA VAL A 100 11.82 -8.75 -18.79
C VAL A 100 12.88 -8.96 -19.87
N GLU A 101 12.87 -10.12 -20.53
CA GLU A 101 13.84 -10.52 -21.54
C GLU A 101 13.70 -9.63 -22.80
N GLY A 102 14.81 -9.01 -23.21
CA GLY A 102 14.86 -8.10 -24.36
C GLY A 102 14.11 -6.77 -24.18
N PHE A 103 13.53 -6.46 -23.01
CA PHE A 103 12.82 -5.19 -22.80
C PHE A 103 13.74 -3.98 -22.95
N TRP A 104 14.92 -4.04 -22.34
CA TRP A 104 15.91 -2.96 -22.41
C TRP A 104 16.62 -2.89 -23.76
N GLU A 105 16.82 -4.03 -24.43
CA GLU A 105 17.45 -4.11 -25.74
C GLU A 105 16.59 -3.47 -26.86
N LYS A 106 15.27 -3.43 -26.68
CA LYS A 106 14.33 -2.76 -27.61
C LYS A 106 14.26 -1.23 -27.44
N MET A 107 14.89 -0.69 -26.41
CA MET A 107 14.90 0.75 -26.11
C MET A 107 16.22 1.44 -26.49
N VAL A 108 17.16 0.72 -27.10
CA VAL A 108 18.43 1.25 -27.64
C VAL A 108 18.37 1.29 -29.16
#